data_AF-A0A7S4CHY1-F1
#
_entry.id   AF-A0A7S4CHY1-F1
#
_cell.length_a   1.000
_cell.length_b   1.000
_cell.length_c   1.000
_cell.angle_alpha   90.00
_cell.angle_beta   90.00
_cell.angle_gamma   90.00
#
_symmetry.space_group_name_H-M   'P 1'
#
loop_
_entity.id
_entity.type
_entity.pdbx_description
1 polymer ?
#
loop_
_entity_poly.entity_id
_entity_poly.type
_entity_poly.pdbx_seq_one_letter_code
_entity_poly.pdbx_strand_id
1 'polypeptide(L)'
;DELQGIKKGIIEVADIICVTKADGATKLAASQAQAQYAAAVKLLCTADSAWSKSVMTSSARSPESVKEVWDEVLRFREVMMRFGAFMHRREAQRQKQLWNNLQSEVMHRLR
;
A
#
# COMPACT_ATOMS: atom_id res chain seq x y z
N ASP A 1 19.93 8.28 1.34
CA ASP A 1 20.20 7.29 0.28
C ASP A 1 19.48 5.95 0.39
N GLU A 2 18.97 5.52 1.55
CA GLU A 2 18.34 4.18 1.65
C GLU A 2 17.00 4.00 0.89
N LEU A 3 16.33 5.09 0.51
CA LEU A 3 15.04 5.05 -0.19
C LEU A 3 15.16 4.90 -1.72
N GLN A 4 16.31 5.22 -2.31
CA GLN A 4 16.44 5.26 -3.77
C GLN A 4 16.52 3.88 -4.42
N GLY A 5 17.05 2.86 -3.74
CA GLY A 5 17.31 1.55 -4.36
C GLY A 5 16.13 0.57 -4.36
N ILE A 6 15.24 0.62 -3.36
CA ILE A 6 14.30 -0.51 -3.13
C ILE A 6 12.82 -0.16 -3.38
N LYS A 7 12.39 1.11 -3.38
CA LYS A 7 10.96 1.35 -3.06
C LYS A 7 10.19 2.41 -3.84
N LYS A 8 10.72 3.00 -4.91
CA LYS A 8 9.91 3.98 -5.67
C LYS A 8 8.64 3.35 -6.27
N GLY A 9 8.78 2.25 -7.01
CA GLY A 9 7.63 1.54 -7.59
C GLY A 9 6.69 0.87 -6.57
N ILE A 10 7.21 0.40 -5.43
CA ILE A 10 6.39 -0.25 -4.40
C ILE A 10 5.60 0.78 -3.57
N ILE A 11 6.21 1.91 -3.23
CA ILE A 11 5.54 3.00 -2.49
C ILE A 11 4.46 3.65 -3.35
N GLU A 12 4.69 3.74 -4.67
CA GLU A 12 3.71 4.26 -5.63
C GLU A 12 2.42 3.45 -5.68
N VAL A 13 2.49 2.12 -5.51
CA VAL A 13 1.31 1.24 -5.53
C VAL A 13 0.71 0.95 -4.15
N ALA A 14 1.43 1.24 -3.07
CA ALA A 14 0.93 0.99 -1.72
C ALA A 14 -0.21 1.96 -1.35
N ASP A 15 -1.33 1.45 -0.84
CA ASP A 15 -2.41 2.27 -0.29
C ASP A 15 -2.17 2.62 1.20
N ILE A 16 -1.49 1.73 1.94
CA ILE A 16 -1.10 1.88 3.36
C ILE A 16 0.34 1.34 3.53
N ILE A 17 1.18 2.03 4.29
CA ILE A 17 2.54 1.59 4.64
C ILE A 17 2.63 1.36 6.14
N CYS A 18 3.07 0.17 6.53
CA CYS A 18 3.25 -0.21 7.93
C CYS A 18 4.72 -0.51 8.24
N VAL A 19 5.31 0.26 9.16
CA VAL A 19 6.64 0.02 9.71
C VAL A 19 6.51 -0.94 10.88
N THR A 20 6.97 -2.18 10.69
CA THR A 20 6.80 -3.27 11.65
C THR A 20 7.87 -3.27 12.74
N LYS A 21 7.68 -4.12 13.76
CA LYS A 21 8.57 -4.28 14.92
C LYS A 21 8.72 -2.99 15.75
N ALA A 22 7.65 -2.21 15.87
CA ALA A 22 7.63 -0.98 16.64
C ALA A 22 7.45 -1.22 18.16
N ASP A 23 8.32 -2.03 18.75
CA ASP A 23 8.27 -2.44 20.16
C ASP A 23 9.63 -2.37 20.84
N GLY A 24 9.64 -2.26 22.18
CA GLY A 24 10.88 -2.22 22.98
C GLY A 24 11.90 -1.21 22.46
N ALA A 25 13.13 -1.69 22.21
CA ALA A 25 14.25 -0.87 21.76
C ALA A 25 14.08 -0.31 20.33
N THR A 26 13.25 -0.94 19.48
CA THR A 26 13.07 -0.52 18.08
C THR A 26 11.94 0.49 17.88
N LYS A 27 11.22 0.86 18.94
CA LYS A 27 10.11 1.83 18.87
C LYS A 27 10.53 3.19 18.31
N LEU A 28 11.69 3.71 18.73
CA LEU A 28 12.20 5.00 18.25
C LEU A 28 12.60 4.93 16.77
N ALA A 29 13.34 3.89 16.39
CA ALA A 29 13.76 3.67 15.00
C ALA A 29 12.55 3.50 14.08
N ALA A 30 11.51 2.78 14.52
CA ALA A 30 10.28 2.62 13.75
C ALA A 30 9.54 3.95 13.56
N SER A 31 9.49 4.80 14.60
CA SER A 31 8.89 6.13 14.50
C SER A 31 9.66 7.06 13.55
N GLN A 32 10.99 7.02 13.59
CA GLN A 32 11.83 7.76 12.64
C GLN A 32 11.60 7.29 11.19
N ALA A 33 11.55 5.98 10.96
CA ALA A 33 11.24 5.42 9.65
C ALA A 33 9.83 5.81 9.17
N GLN A 34 8.83 5.76 10.06
CA GLN A 34 7.47 6.21 9.76
C GLN A 34 7.47 7.67 9.26
N ALA A 35 8.17 8.57 9.97
CA ALA A 35 8.28 9.97 9.57
C ALA A 35 8.94 10.14 8.20
N GLN A 36 10.00 9.38 7.92
CA GLN A 36 10.68 9.40 6.61
C GLN A 36 9.75 8.94 5.48
N TYR A 37 9.03 7.83 5.66
CA TYR A 37 8.06 7.34 4.68
C TYR A 37 6.89 8.31 4.51
N ALA A 38 6.38 8.91 5.59
CA ALA A 38 5.30 9.90 5.52
C ALA A 38 5.72 11.13 4.70
N ALA A 39 6.94 11.63 4.90
CA ALA A 39 7.50 12.71 4.10
C ALA A 39 7.63 12.31 2.61
N ALA A 40 8.13 11.11 2.32
CA ALA A 40 8.26 10.61 0.95
C ALA A 40 6.91 10.44 0.25
N VAL A 41 5.91 9.86 0.95
CA VAL A 41 4.54 9.68 0.42
C VAL A 41 3.91 11.03 0.08
N LYS A 42 4.09 12.05 0.93
CA LYS A 42 3.57 13.41 0.69
C LYS A 42 4.16 14.04 -0.57
N LEU A 43 5.40 13.73 -0.93
CA LEU A 43 6.04 14.22 -2.16
C LEU A 43 5.57 13.46 -3.42
N LEU A 44 5.18 12.19 -3.27
CA LEU A 44 4.84 11.31 -4.38
C LEU A 44 3.34 11.29 -4.72
N CYS A 45 2.47 11.69 -3.79
CA CYS A 45 1.02 11.60 -3.97
C CYS A 45 0.44 12.94 -4.45
N THR A 46 -0.44 12.86 -5.44
CA THR A 46 -1.24 14.01 -5.91
C THR A 46 -2.40 14.29 -4.96
N ALA A 47 -2.77 15.57 -4.82
CA ALA A 47 -3.82 16.03 -3.92
C ALA A 47 -5.21 15.48 -4.27
N ASP A 48 -5.44 15.08 -5.53
CA ASP A 48 -6.76 14.71 -6.06
C ASP A 48 -7.12 13.22 -5.92
N SER A 49 -6.33 12.44 -5.17
CA SER A 49 -6.69 11.04 -4.91
C SER A 49 -7.80 10.95 -3.85
N ALA A 50 -8.77 10.06 -4.07
CA ALA A 50 -9.85 9.80 -3.11
C ALA A 50 -9.35 9.29 -1.74
N TRP A 51 -8.07 8.86 -1.66
CA TRP A 51 -7.46 8.30 -0.47
C TRP A 51 -6.08 8.89 -0.21
N SER A 52 -5.90 9.52 0.95
CA SER A 52 -4.58 9.90 1.44
C SER A 52 -3.88 8.67 2.02
N LYS A 53 -2.81 8.22 1.34
CA LYS A 53 -1.97 7.12 1.80
C LYS A 53 -1.47 7.38 3.23
N SER A 54 -1.64 6.39 4.10
CA SER A 54 -1.22 6.47 5.49
C SER A 54 0.07 5.69 5.73
N VAL A 55 0.87 6.21 6.66
CA VAL A 55 2.08 5.55 7.15
C VAL A 55 1.97 5.38 8.65
N MET A 56 1.98 4.13 9.11
CA MET A 56 1.78 3.75 10.50
C MET A 56 2.90 2.84 11.00
N THR A 57 2.96 2.68 12.31
CA THR A 57 3.85 1.72 12.97
C THR A 57 3.02 0.59 13.54
N SER A 58 3.58 -0.62 13.60
CA SER A 58 2.92 -1.77 14.22
C SER A 58 3.94 -2.72 14.83
N SER A 59 3.51 -3.46 15.84
CA SER A 59 4.23 -4.61 16.36
C SER A 59 3.31 -5.81 16.38
N ALA A 60 3.70 -6.89 15.70
CA ALA A 60 2.96 -8.15 15.76
C ALA A 60 2.88 -8.74 17.19
N ARG A 61 3.69 -8.23 18.13
CA ARG A 61 3.64 -8.60 19.55
C ARG A 61 2.57 -7.82 20.34
N SER A 62 2.04 -6.74 19.78
CA SER A 62 0.92 -5.96 20.33
C SER A 62 -0.31 -6.16 19.44
N PRO A 63 -1.28 -6.97 19.88
CA PRO A 63 -2.54 -7.21 19.17
C PRO A 63 -3.30 -5.90 18.85
N GLU A 64 -3.19 -4.91 19.72
CA GLU A 64 -3.81 -3.59 19.56
C GLU A 64 -3.28 -2.90 18.31
N SER A 65 -1.96 -2.90 18.11
CA SER A 65 -1.34 -2.30 16.93
C SER A 65 -1.68 -3.02 15.63
N VAL A 66 -2.00 -4.32 15.69
CA VAL A 66 -2.48 -5.08 14.51
C VAL A 66 -3.93 -4.72 14.22
N LYS A 67 -4.75 -4.55 15.26
CA LYS A 67 -6.13 -4.08 15.13
C LYS A 67 -6.18 -2.69 14.49
N GLU A 68 -5.31 -1.77 14.91
CA GLU A 68 -5.22 -0.42 14.33
C GLU A 68 -4.90 -0.45 12.82
N VAL A 69 -3.99 -1.34 12.39
CA VAL A 69 -3.70 -1.55 10.96
C VAL A 69 -4.95 -2.06 10.23
N TRP A 70 -5.69 -2.99 10.83
CA TRP A 70 -6.90 -3.53 10.22
C TRP A 70 -8.03 -2.50 10.11
N ASP A 71 -8.23 -1.69 11.15
CA ASP A 71 -9.20 -0.60 11.17
C ASP A 71 -8.89 0.40 10.04
N GLU A 72 -7.62 0.69 9.79
CA GLU A 72 -7.18 1.55 8.69
C GLU A 72 -7.45 0.93 7.30
N VAL A 73 -7.28 -0.39 7.15
CA VAL A 73 -7.66 -1.12 5.92
C VAL A 73 -9.17 -1.02 5.68
N LEU A 74 -9.98 -1.14 6.74
CA LEU A 74 -11.43 -0.99 6.63
C LEU A 74 -11.82 0.44 6.24
N ARG A 75 -11.16 1.45 6.82
CA ARG A 75 -11.33 2.86 6.44
C ARG A 75 -10.99 3.10 4.97
N PHE A 76 -9.89 2.53 4.49
CA PHE A 76 -9.52 2.58 3.07
C PHE A 76 -10.62 2.04 2.18
N ARG A 77 -11.12 0.84 2.49
CA ARG A 77 -12.20 0.22 1.73
C ARG A 77 -13.45 1.09 1.72
N GLU A 78 -13.87 1.61 2.87
CA GLU A 78 -15.06 2.45 2.99
C GLU A 78 -14.95 3.71 2.12
N VAL A 79 -13.84 4.44 2.24
CA VAL A 79 -13.59 5.65 1.45
C VAL A 79 -13.61 5.32 -0.04
N MET A 80 -12.86 4.31 -0.47
CA MET A 80 -12.77 3.95 -1.89
C MET A 80 -14.10 3.44 -2.46
N MET A 81 -14.93 2.78 -1.65
CA MET A 81 -16.27 2.36 -2.03
C MET A 81 -17.20 3.58 -2.18
N ARG A 82 -17.16 4.52 -1.23
CA ARG A 82 -17.97 5.74 -1.28
C ARG A 82 -17.70 6.58 -2.52
N PHE A 83 -16.44 6.66 -2.96
CA PHE A 83 -16.05 7.37 -4.18
C PHE A 83 -16.19 6.51 -5.46
N GLY A 84 -16.69 5.27 -5.38
CA GLY A 84 -16.82 4.34 -6.52
C GLY A 84 -15.49 3.80 -7.08
N ALA A 85 -14.35 4.37 -6.66
CA ALA A 85 -13.02 4.03 -7.12
C ALA A 85 -12.64 2.57 -6.86
N PHE A 86 -13.16 1.95 -5.79
CA PHE A 86 -12.91 0.55 -5.47
C PHE A 86 -13.40 -0.41 -6.56
N MET A 87 -14.67 -0.25 -6.98
CA MET A 87 -15.27 -1.12 -8.00
C MET A 87 -14.67 -0.87 -9.38
N HIS A 88 -14.37 0.39 -9.70
CA HIS A 88 -13.67 0.74 -10.95
C HIS A 88 -12.28 0.09 -11.02
N ARG A 89 -11.48 0.18 -9.94
CA ARG A 89 -10.15 -0.45 -9.87
C ARG A 89 -10.24 -1.97 -10.05
N ARG A 90 -11.24 -2.62 -9.45
CA ARG A 90 -11.45 -4.07 -9.56
C ARG A 90 -11.79 -4.51 -10.98
N GLU A 91 -12.65 -3.77 -11.66
CA GLU A 91 -13.03 -4.08 -13.04
C GLU A 91 -11.85 -3.91 -14.00
N ALA A 92 -11.08 -2.82 -13.86
CA ALA A 92 -9.87 -2.60 -14.65
C ALA A 92 -8.83 -3.72 -14.44
N GLN A 93 -8.62 -4.16 -13.20
CA GLN A 93 -7.73 -5.29 -12.89
C GLN A 93 -8.20 -6.60 -13.52
N ARG A 94 -9.51 -6.88 -13.49
CA ARG A 94 -10.10 -8.09 -14.10
C ARG A 94 -9.87 -8.13 -15.60
N GLN A 95 -10.12 -7.02 -16.30
CA GLN A 95 -9.87 -6.90 -17.73
C GLN A 95 -8.38 -7.10 -18.06
N LYS A 96 -7.49 -6.47 -17.31
CA LYS A 96 -6.03 -6.63 -17.47
C LYS A 96 -5.59 -8.09 -17.26
N GLN A 97 -6.11 -8.77 -16.24
CA GLN A 97 -5.79 -10.17 -16.00
C GLN A 97 -6.25 -11.09 -17.13
N LEU A 98 -7.45 -10.88 -17.68
CA LEU A 98 -7.95 -11.66 -18.82
C LEU A 98 -7.02 -11.54 -20.03
N TRP A 99 -6.60 -10.33 -20.38
CA TRP A 99 -5.66 -10.10 -21.49
C TRP A 99 -4.31 -10.75 -21.25
N ASN A 100 -3.76 -10.61 -20.04
CA ASN A 100 -2.50 -11.26 -19.68
C ASN A 100 -2.58 -12.78 -19.83
N ASN A 101 -3.67 -13.40 -19.36
CA ASN A 101 -3.86 -14.84 -19.47
C ASN A 101 -3.96 -15.30 -20.94
N LEU A 102 -4.71 -14.57 -21.78
CA LEU A 102 -4.83 -14.87 -23.20
C LEU A 102 -3.46 -14.76 -23.91
N GLN A 103 -2.72 -13.70 -23.64
CA GLN A 103 -1.39 -13.50 -24.21
C GLN A 103 -0.43 -14.61 -23.77
N SER A 104 -0.45 -14.98 -22.50
CA SER A 104 0.37 -16.09 -21.99
C SER A 104 0.04 -17.42 -22.68
N GLU A 105 -1.24 -17.72 -22.89
CA GLU A 105 -1.67 -18.95 -23.57
C GLU A 105 -1.23 -18.97 -25.04
N VAL A 106 -1.42 -17.87 -25.77
CA VAL A 106 -0.98 -17.76 -27.18
C VAL A 106 0.53 -17.93 -27.29
N MET A 107 1.29 -17.24 -26.43
CA MET A 107 2.75 -17.33 -26.42
C MET A 107 3.24 -18.72 -26.02
N HIS A 108 2.49 -19.45 -25.20
CA HIS A 108 2.82 -20.83 -24.84
C HIS A 108 2.65 -21.78 -26.02
N ARG A 109 1.59 -21.64 -26.82
CA ARG A 109 1.32 -22.48 -28.01
C ARG A 109 2.22 -22.20 -29.21
N LEU A 110 2.84 -21.01 -29.26
CA LEU A 110 3.77 -20.61 -30.32
C LEU A 110 5.24 -21.00 -30.02
N ARG A 111 5.50 -21.62 -28.87
CA ARG A 111 6.79 -22.25 -28.52
C ARG A 111 6.73 -23.74 -28.79
#